data_AF-A0AAD5CAG3-F1
#
_entry.id   AF-A0AAD5CAG3-F1
#
_cell.length_a   1.000
_cell.length_b   1.000
_cell.length_c   1.000
_cell.angle_alpha   90.00
_cell.angle_beta   90.00
_cell.angle_gamma   90.00
#
_symmetry.space_group_name_H-M   'P 1'
#
loop_
_entity.id
_entity.type
_entity.pdbx_description
1 polymer ?
#
loop_
_entity_poly.entity_id
_entity_poly.type
_entity_poly.pdbx_seq_one_letter_code
_entity_poly.pdbx_strand_id
1 'polypeptide(L)'
;QKATRSFLNSQRYHLHRGRSCPRYYSTSTILNVIESTNRLPNDNKHKVDVKNVDLEIISRETIKPSSPTPHHLRAFKLSILDQYMYDVYIPLILFLPNTDNASVKDVVTKRSKHLKETLSQILTRFYPLAGKVKDNLQIECNDDGIYYVEARVNQKLQDFLRHPDDEKVRELLPESPCTAQSSIGNYVVGIQVNIFLCGGIGISTSLSHKIVDGQTFYMFINAWALAARRSLETISPSFVASEIFPNNPCLERSVPSKLIATEMRTTKRFVFDSTTLALLKTQPIASPNSKHGPTRMEATTAVIWKVVAKAASTVRPFGPESPHALFSAVNFRKRASPPLPDNSFGNLFDGAAAICYPKRQPDLPTLIGELRESIAKINSDRVESKKGKKGHETINEVLRRTNQLMNVIGEGDFIIASSLLNSGIYNVDFGWGKPIWFYAMNPGLDRFLTLNEMPKGGGVEAIVTLSPEEMEIFEHDPELLSYASVNPSPICFLNH
;
A
#
# COMPACT_ATOMS: atom_id res chain seq x y z
N GLN A 1 0.75 -29.75 9.86
CA GLN A 1 2.00 -30.21 10.53
C GLN A 1 3.24 -30.41 9.62
N LYS A 2 3.21 -31.28 8.58
CA LYS A 2 4.38 -31.54 7.69
C LYS A 2 4.79 -30.30 6.87
N ALA A 3 3.81 -29.49 6.45
CA ALA A 3 4.03 -28.24 5.72
C ALA A 3 4.60 -27.10 6.61
N THR A 4 4.12 -26.96 7.85
CA THR A 4 4.66 -26.00 8.84
C THR A 4 6.11 -26.32 9.23
N ARG A 5 6.43 -27.61 9.46
CA ARG A 5 7.81 -28.06 9.67
C ARG A 5 8.68 -27.88 8.43
N SER A 6 8.15 -28.08 7.23
CA SER A 6 8.85 -27.82 5.97
C SER A 6 9.19 -26.32 5.80
N PHE A 7 8.25 -25.42 6.12
CA PHE A 7 8.50 -23.98 6.11
C PHE A 7 9.54 -23.56 7.15
N LEU A 8 9.40 -23.99 8.41
CA LEU A 8 10.36 -23.70 9.48
C LEU A 8 11.75 -24.31 9.22
N ASN A 9 11.82 -25.49 8.59
CA ASN A 9 13.09 -26.11 8.21
C ASN A 9 13.71 -25.47 6.95
N SER A 10 12.89 -24.92 6.04
CA SER A 10 13.37 -24.16 4.87
C SER A 10 13.99 -22.80 5.24
N GLN A 11 13.74 -22.33 6.48
CA GLN A 11 14.43 -21.16 7.05
C GLN A 11 15.86 -21.51 7.54
N ARG A 12 16.24 -22.79 7.66
CA ARG A 12 17.49 -23.24 8.29
C ARG A 12 18.56 -23.83 7.34
N TYR A 13 18.30 -24.06 6.05
CA TYR A 13 19.28 -24.71 5.16
C TYR A 13 19.33 -24.14 3.74
N HIS A 14 20.56 -24.03 3.19
CA HIS A 14 20.89 -23.73 1.79
C HIS A 14 21.29 -25.01 1.02
N LEU A 15 21.06 -24.95 -0.30
CA LEU A 15 21.70 -25.64 -1.44
C LEU A 15 21.17 -26.99 -1.98
N HIS A 16 20.97 -26.92 -3.31
CA HIS A 16 20.94 -27.93 -4.37
C HIS A 16 19.75 -28.90 -4.51
N ARG A 17 18.98 -28.71 -5.61
CA ARG A 17 19.06 -29.55 -6.82
C ARG A 17 18.22 -28.96 -7.95
N GLY A 18 18.82 -28.83 -9.13
CA GLY A 18 18.10 -28.58 -10.38
C GLY A 18 17.64 -29.89 -11.03
N ARG A 19 16.49 -29.84 -11.71
CA ARG A 19 16.25 -30.36 -13.07
C ARG A 19 14.77 -30.31 -13.46
N SER A 20 14.58 -29.97 -14.75
CA SER A 20 13.49 -30.29 -15.68
C SER A 20 12.05 -29.84 -15.37
N CYS A 21 11.59 -28.85 -16.15
CA CYS A 21 10.17 -28.54 -16.41
C CYS A 21 9.40 -29.78 -16.90
N PRO A 22 8.21 -30.04 -16.35
CA PRO A 22 7.12 -30.68 -17.08
C PRO A 22 6.22 -29.60 -17.72
N ARG A 23 5.78 -29.86 -18.95
CA ARG A 23 4.65 -29.17 -19.61
C ARG A 23 3.34 -29.41 -18.82
N TYR A 24 2.25 -28.72 -19.21
CA TYR A 24 0.83 -28.74 -18.74
C TYR A 24 0.49 -27.47 -17.92
N TYR A 25 -0.46 -26.59 -18.26
CA TYR A 25 -1.71 -26.65 -19.04
C TYR A 25 -1.88 -25.42 -19.97
N SER A 26 -2.71 -25.53 -21.01
CA SER A 26 -2.98 -24.45 -21.96
C SER A 26 -3.80 -23.30 -21.36
N THR A 27 -3.52 -22.08 -21.84
CA THR A 27 -4.14 -20.78 -21.52
C THR A 27 -5.68 -20.74 -21.56
N SER A 28 -6.32 -21.75 -22.16
CA SER A 28 -7.78 -21.87 -22.25
C SER A 28 -8.47 -22.26 -20.94
N THR A 29 -7.81 -22.93 -20.01
CA THR A 29 -8.45 -23.34 -18.74
C THR A 29 -8.55 -22.19 -17.73
N ILE A 30 -7.68 -21.18 -17.82
CA ILE A 30 -7.69 -20.00 -16.94
C ILE A 30 -8.82 -19.03 -17.31
N LEU A 31 -9.15 -18.90 -18.59
CA LEU A 31 -10.25 -18.05 -19.05
C LEU A 31 -11.62 -18.56 -18.55
N ASN A 32 -11.83 -19.88 -18.51
CA ASN A 32 -13.10 -20.45 -18.03
C ASN A 32 -13.30 -20.29 -16.51
N VAL A 33 -12.23 -20.20 -15.71
CA VAL A 33 -12.33 -19.90 -14.27
C VAL A 33 -12.63 -18.41 -14.05
N ILE A 34 -12.12 -17.52 -14.90
CA ILE A 34 -12.42 -16.08 -14.85
C ILE A 34 -13.86 -15.79 -15.33
N GLU A 35 -14.36 -16.49 -16.36
CA GLU A 35 -15.75 -16.34 -16.80
C GLU A 35 -16.76 -16.96 -15.83
N SER A 36 -16.39 -17.99 -15.08
CA SER A 36 -17.27 -18.57 -14.03
C SER A 36 -17.25 -17.80 -12.70
N THR A 37 -16.24 -16.97 -12.44
CA THR A 37 -16.21 -16.05 -11.30
C THR A 37 -16.85 -14.67 -11.58
N ASN A 38 -17.20 -14.39 -12.84
CA ASN A 38 -18.00 -13.23 -13.23
C ASN A 38 -19.52 -13.39 -12.98
N ARG A 39 -19.95 -14.42 -12.25
CA ARG A 39 -21.28 -14.46 -11.65
C ARG A 39 -21.17 -14.12 -10.16
N LEU A 40 -21.03 -12.81 -9.89
CA LEU A 40 -21.46 -12.25 -8.62
C LEU A 40 -22.88 -12.78 -8.33
N PRO A 41 -23.20 -13.20 -7.09
CA PRO A 41 -24.58 -13.41 -6.72
C PRO A 41 -25.33 -12.10 -6.97
N ASN A 42 -26.44 -12.21 -7.70
CA ASN A 42 -27.39 -11.15 -7.88
C ASN A 42 -27.98 -10.81 -6.49
N ASP A 43 -27.31 -9.95 -5.74
CA ASP A 43 -27.85 -9.39 -4.49
C ASP A 43 -28.86 -8.31 -4.86
N ASN A 44 -30.02 -8.76 -5.35
CA ASN A 44 -31.27 -8.04 -5.22
C ASN A 44 -31.70 -8.05 -3.75
N LYS A 45 -30.93 -7.35 -2.92
CA LYS A 45 -31.41 -6.73 -1.70
C LYS A 45 -31.09 -5.25 -1.84
N HIS A 46 -32.14 -4.45 -1.95
CA HIS A 46 -32.09 -3.00 -1.99
C HIS A 46 -31.20 -2.43 -0.84
N LYS A 47 -29.90 -2.33 -1.06
CA LYS A 47 -29.09 -1.27 -0.46
C LYS A 47 -29.37 -0.06 -1.33
N VAL A 48 -30.17 0.85 -0.81
CA VAL A 48 -30.19 2.22 -1.31
C VAL A 48 -28.74 2.67 -1.29
N ASP A 49 -28.18 3.06 -2.43
CA ASP A 49 -26.92 3.82 -2.51
C ASP A 49 -27.16 5.16 -1.82
N VAL A 50 -27.15 5.15 -0.49
CA VAL A 50 -27.11 6.38 0.29
C VAL A 50 -25.67 6.86 0.16
N LYS A 51 -25.43 7.81 -0.75
CA LYS A 51 -24.19 8.58 -0.73
C LYS A 51 -24.02 9.18 0.66
N ASN A 52 -22.98 8.80 1.39
CA ASN A 52 -22.68 9.35 2.69
C ASN A 52 -22.03 10.75 2.58
N VAL A 53 -21.56 11.11 1.39
CA VAL A 53 -20.96 12.41 1.06
C VAL A 53 -21.75 13.07 -0.06
N ASP A 54 -22.23 14.29 0.20
CA ASP A 54 -22.81 15.15 -0.83
C ASP A 54 -21.70 15.72 -1.72
N LEU A 55 -21.50 15.05 -2.86
CA LEU A 55 -20.44 15.30 -3.83
C LEU A 55 -21.02 15.50 -5.24
N GLU A 56 -20.62 16.59 -5.88
CA GLU A 56 -20.94 16.94 -7.28
C GLU A 56 -19.68 16.81 -8.15
N ILE A 57 -19.72 15.99 -9.20
CA ILE A 57 -18.62 15.94 -10.18
C ILE A 57 -18.73 17.13 -11.14
N ILE A 58 -17.68 17.95 -11.18
CA ILE A 58 -17.59 19.16 -12.01
C ILE A 58 -17.09 18.81 -13.41
N SER A 59 -16.02 18.02 -13.51
CA SER A 59 -15.41 17.66 -14.79
C SER A 59 -14.69 16.31 -14.74
N ARG A 60 -14.59 15.68 -15.91
CA ARG A 60 -13.77 14.50 -16.17
C ARG A 60 -12.93 14.80 -17.40
N GLU A 61 -11.63 14.56 -17.29
CA GLU A 61 -10.70 14.80 -18.38
C GLU A 61 -9.49 13.87 -18.26
N THR A 62 -8.62 13.90 -19.27
CA THR A 62 -7.37 13.15 -19.24
C THR A 62 -6.20 14.12 -19.34
N ILE A 63 -5.31 14.09 -18.34
CA ILE A 63 -4.15 14.98 -18.31
C ILE A 63 -2.96 14.29 -18.96
N LYS A 64 -2.53 14.83 -20.10
CA LYS A 64 -1.41 14.33 -20.90
C LYS A 64 -0.09 14.99 -20.51
N PRO A 65 1.06 14.36 -20.77
CA PRO A 65 2.35 15.02 -20.60
C PRO A 65 2.46 16.28 -21.47
N SER A 66 3.13 17.30 -20.96
CA SER A 66 3.31 18.59 -21.64
C SER A 66 4.19 18.47 -22.89
N SER A 67 4.99 17.41 -22.98
CA SER A 67 5.79 17.07 -24.14
C SER A 67 5.61 15.59 -24.48
N PRO A 68 5.48 15.23 -25.76
CA PRO A 68 5.24 13.84 -26.15
C PRO A 68 6.35 12.91 -25.69
N THR A 69 5.98 11.70 -25.26
CA THR A 69 6.96 10.66 -24.92
C THR A 69 7.75 10.27 -26.18
N PRO A 70 9.10 10.35 -26.16
CA PRO A 70 9.95 9.95 -27.27
C PRO A 70 9.69 8.51 -27.72
N HIS A 71 9.82 8.22 -29.03
CA HIS A 71 9.53 6.90 -29.60
C HIS A 71 10.25 5.75 -28.89
N HIS A 72 11.52 5.94 -28.50
CA HIS A 72 12.31 4.91 -27.81
C HIS A 72 11.88 4.67 -26.35
N LEU A 73 11.02 5.53 -25.79
CA LEU A 73 10.46 5.40 -24.43
C LEU A 73 9.00 4.92 -24.43
N ARG A 74 8.41 4.62 -25.59
CA ARG A 74 7.00 4.21 -25.72
C ARG A 74 6.66 2.87 -25.06
N ALA A 75 7.66 2.06 -24.73
CA ALA A 75 7.49 0.80 -24.01
C ALA A 75 8.33 0.81 -22.74
N PHE A 76 7.69 1.08 -21.60
CA PHE A 76 8.36 1.00 -20.30
C PHE A 76 8.36 -0.45 -19.82
N LYS A 77 9.55 -1.03 -19.64
CA LYS A 77 9.70 -2.41 -19.17
C LYS A 77 9.50 -2.46 -17.66
N LEU A 78 8.60 -3.32 -17.22
CA LEU A 78 8.46 -3.68 -15.81
C LEU A 78 9.71 -4.45 -15.35
N SER A 79 10.11 -4.27 -14.10
CA SER A 79 11.07 -5.15 -13.44
C SER A 79 10.39 -6.45 -13.02
N ILE A 80 11.14 -7.52 -12.75
CA ILE A 80 10.53 -8.75 -12.21
C ILE A 80 9.82 -8.52 -10.84
N LEU A 81 10.22 -7.48 -10.11
CA LEU A 81 9.56 -7.09 -8.85
C LEU A 81 8.18 -6.45 -9.11
N ASP A 82 8.04 -5.69 -10.19
CA ASP A 82 6.76 -5.17 -10.66
C ASP A 82 5.84 -6.31 -11.16
N GLN A 83 6.42 -7.30 -11.84
CA GLN A 83 5.68 -8.48 -12.29
C GLN A 83 5.09 -9.28 -11.13
N TYR A 84 5.82 -9.33 -10.01
CA TYR A 84 5.39 -9.99 -8.77
C TYR A 84 4.17 -9.31 -8.14
N MET A 85 4.01 -8.01 -8.32
CA MET A 85 2.94 -7.26 -7.66
C MET A 85 1.54 -7.68 -8.07
N TYR A 86 0.61 -7.51 -7.13
CA TYR A 86 -0.80 -7.75 -7.38
C TYR A 86 -1.36 -6.76 -8.40
N ASP A 87 -2.33 -7.23 -9.18
CA ASP A 87 -3.07 -6.41 -10.11
C ASP A 87 -4.23 -5.73 -9.38
N VAL A 88 -3.88 -4.74 -8.55
CA VAL A 88 -4.81 -3.93 -7.74
C VAL A 88 -4.43 -2.46 -7.86
N TYR A 89 -5.41 -1.59 -7.61
CA TYR A 89 -5.16 -0.16 -7.48
C TYR A 89 -5.13 0.27 -6.02
N ILE A 90 -4.15 1.10 -5.67
CA ILE A 90 -3.93 1.60 -4.32
C ILE A 90 -4.66 2.93 -4.14
N PRO A 91 -5.66 3.00 -3.23
CA PRO A 91 -6.39 4.22 -2.93
C PRO A 91 -5.69 5.04 -1.84
N LEU A 92 -5.23 6.24 -2.18
CA LEU A 92 -4.58 7.17 -1.25
C LEU A 92 -5.25 8.54 -1.33
N ILE A 93 -5.27 9.30 -0.25
CA ILE A 93 -5.79 10.68 -0.25
C ILE A 93 -4.99 11.60 0.68
N LEU A 94 -4.70 12.80 0.19
CA LEU A 94 -4.14 13.91 0.97
C LEU A 94 -5.19 15.00 1.15
N PHE A 95 -5.41 15.43 2.39
CA PHE A 95 -6.24 16.58 2.69
C PHE A 95 -5.38 17.81 2.96
N LEU A 96 -5.55 18.84 2.12
CA LEU A 96 -4.80 20.09 2.13
C LEU A 96 -5.71 21.23 2.62
N PRO A 97 -5.25 22.05 3.58
CA PRO A 97 -5.95 23.24 4.01
C PRO A 97 -5.89 24.35 2.95
N ASN A 98 -6.62 25.44 3.18
CA ASN A 98 -6.59 26.65 2.36
C ASN A 98 -5.92 27.80 3.14
N THR A 99 -4.61 27.71 3.40
CA THR A 99 -3.94 28.62 4.35
C THR A 99 -3.69 30.02 3.81
N ASP A 100 -3.68 30.20 2.49
CA ASP A 100 -3.55 31.49 1.82
C ASP A 100 -4.88 32.27 1.75
N ASN A 101 -5.96 31.71 2.30
CA ASN A 101 -7.31 32.25 2.29
C ASN A 101 -7.81 32.63 0.88
N ALA A 102 -7.37 31.90 -0.15
CA ALA A 102 -7.87 32.10 -1.51
C ALA A 102 -9.40 31.92 -1.54
N SER A 103 -10.08 32.76 -2.32
CA SER A 103 -11.53 32.62 -2.50
C SER A 103 -11.84 31.26 -3.12
N VAL A 104 -12.98 30.64 -2.77
CA VAL A 104 -13.39 29.36 -3.36
C VAL A 104 -13.46 29.44 -4.88
N LYS A 105 -13.85 30.61 -5.42
CA LYS A 105 -13.82 30.89 -6.86
C LYS A 105 -12.40 30.79 -7.43
N ASP A 106 -11.40 31.37 -6.78
CA ASP A 106 -10.00 31.26 -7.21
C ASP A 106 -9.47 29.83 -7.09
N VAL A 107 -9.90 29.08 -6.07
CA VAL A 107 -9.56 27.66 -5.92
C VAL A 107 -10.09 26.85 -7.12
N VAL A 108 -11.38 27.01 -7.43
CA VAL A 108 -12.05 26.30 -8.54
C VAL A 108 -11.52 26.72 -9.91
N THR A 109 -11.07 27.96 -10.08
CA THR A 109 -10.66 28.46 -11.40
C THR A 109 -9.14 28.47 -11.58
N LYS A 110 -8.41 29.19 -10.74
CA LYS A 110 -6.96 29.40 -10.89
C LYS A 110 -6.16 28.22 -10.34
N ARG A 111 -6.48 27.76 -9.12
CA ARG A 111 -5.72 26.69 -8.47
C ARG A 111 -5.93 25.34 -9.15
N SER A 112 -7.17 25.01 -9.48
CA SER A 112 -7.53 23.84 -10.31
C SER A 112 -6.75 23.82 -11.63
N LYS A 113 -6.80 24.92 -12.41
CA LYS A 113 -6.05 25.03 -13.67
C LYS A 113 -4.55 24.83 -13.46
N HIS A 114 -3.98 25.47 -12.44
CA HIS A 114 -2.56 25.37 -12.12
C HIS A 114 -2.13 23.95 -11.72
N LEU A 115 -2.99 23.23 -10.99
CA LEU A 115 -2.78 21.81 -10.67
C LEU A 115 -2.68 20.94 -11.93
N LYS A 116 -3.58 21.13 -12.90
CA LYS A 116 -3.58 20.39 -14.18
C LYS A 116 -2.34 20.71 -15.02
N GLU A 117 -1.98 21.98 -15.13
CA GLU A 117 -0.82 22.44 -15.91
C GLU A 117 0.48 21.86 -15.34
N THR A 118 0.65 21.91 -14.03
CA THR A 118 1.86 21.41 -13.36
C THR A 118 1.90 19.88 -13.35
N LEU A 119 0.75 19.20 -13.28
CA LEU A 119 0.66 17.76 -13.47
C LEU A 119 1.11 17.36 -14.88
N SER A 120 0.62 18.06 -15.91
CA SER A 120 1.05 17.85 -17.30
C SER A 120 2.57 17.99 -17.47
N GLN A 121 3.18 19.00 -16.82
CA GLN A 121 4.63 19.17 -16.82
C GLN A 121 5.38 18.02 -16.13
N ILE A 122 4.88 17.54 -14.99
CA ILE A 122 5.49 16.40 -14.27
C ILE A 122 5.39 15.12 -15.08
N LEU A 123 4.28 14.90 -15.78
CA LEU A 123 4.08 13.69 -16.58
C LEU A 123 5.11 13.53 -17.70
N THR A 124 5.74 14.61 -18.16
CA THR A 124 6.87 14.49 -19.12
C THR A 124 8.05 13.70 -18.51
N ARG A 125 8.32 13.87 -17.20
CA ARG A 125 9.37 13.12 -16.48
C ARG A 125 8.88 11.78 -15.95
N PHE A 126 7.61 11.72 -15.53
CA PHE A 126 6.94 10.52 -15.03
C PHE A 126 6.09 9.86 -16.13
N TYR A 127 6.61 9.84 -17.36
CA TYR A 127 5.88 9.43 -18.55
C TYR A 127 5.20 8.05 -18.47
N PRO A 128 5.72 7.03 -17.74
CA PRO A 128 5.00 5.76 -17.62
C PRO A 128 3.63 5.90 -16.93
N LEU A 129 3.44 6.91 -16.08
CA LEU A 129 2.17 7.15 -15.40
C LEU A 129 1.07 7.67 -16.33
N ALA A 130 1.43 8.24 -17.48
CA ALA A 130 0.52 8.72 -18.52
C ALA A 130 0.20 7.64 -19.59
N GLY A 131 0.68 6.41 -19.39
CA GLY A 131 0.40 5.28 -20.26
C GLY A 131 -0.73 4.39 -19.77
N LYS A 132 -0.81 3.21 -20.38
CA LYS A 132 -1.71 2.12 -19.98
C LYS A 132 -0.93 0.84 -19.72
N VAL A 133 -1.40 0.04 -18.76
CA VAL A 133 -0.78 -1.28 -18.56
C VAL A 133 -1.09 -2.15 -19.77
N LYS A 134 -0.07 -2.62 -20.47
CA LYS A 134 -0.27 -3.45 -21.67
C LYS A 134 -0.43 -4.91 -21.29
N ASP A 135 0.46 -5.39 -20.44
CA ASP A 135 0.55 -6.77 -19.99
C ASP A 135 1.42 -6.84 -18.72
N ASN A 136 1.79 -8.05 -18.30
CA ASN A 136 2.65 -8.26 -17.15
C ASN A 136 4.16 -8.05 -17.44
N LEU A 137 4.53 -7.41 -18.55
CA LEU A 137 5.91 -7.15 -18.94
C LEU A 137 6.19 -5.66 -19.14
N GLN A 138 5.17 -4.89 -19.54
CA GLN A 138 5.37 -3.49 -19.89
C GLN A 138 4.14 -2.60 -19.72
N ILE A 139 4.42 -1.31 -19.55
CA ILE A 139 3.47 -0.22 -19.74
C ILE A 139 3.62 0.32 -21.17
N GLU A 140 2.50 0.46 -21.85
CA GLU A 140 2.43 1.18 -23.12
C GLU A 140 2.34 2.68 -22.82
N CYS A 141 3.44 3.40 -23.04
CA CYS A 141 3.54 4.84 -22.79
C CYS A 141 2.99 5.61 -23.98
N ASN A 142 1.68 5.48 -24.25
CA ASN A 142 0.98 6.06 -25.40
C ASN A 142 0.55 7.53 -25.23
N ASP A 143 0.86 8.15 -24.08
CA ASP A 143 0.40 9.51 -23.70
C ASP A 143 -1.13 9.64 -23.72
N ASP A 144 -1.87 8.55 -23.44
CA ASP A 144 -3.31 8.63 -23.21
C ASP A 144 -3.59 9.58 -22.04
N GLY A 145 -2.72 9.58 -21.02
CA GLY A 145 -2.70 10.50 -19.89
C GLY A 145 -3.25 9.89 -18.61
N ILE A 146 -3.38 10.71 -17.56
CA ILE A 146 -3.97 10.32 -16.28
C ILE A 146 -5.47 10.64 -16.29
N TYR A 147 -6.29 9.69 -15.87
CA TYR A 147 -7.72 9.94 -15.65
C TYR A 147 -7.90 10.92 -14.49
N TYR A 148 -8.52 12.08 -14.75
CA TYR A 148 -8.55 13.19 -13.81
C TYR A 148 -9.97 13.71 -13.64
N VAL A 149 -10.39 13.84 -12.38
CA VAL A 149 -11.73 14.28 -12.00
C VAL A 149 -11.65 15.48 -11.07
N GLU A 150 -12.53 16.44 -11.27
CA GLU A 150 -12.76 17.51 -10.28
C GLU A 150 -14.16 17.37 -9.70
N ALA A 151 -14.23 17.49 -8.38
CA ALA A 151 -15.47 17.36 -7.66
C ALA A 151 -15.60 18.48 -6.62
N ARG A 152 -16.84 18.86 -6.32
CA ARG A 152 -17.20 19.76 -5.22
C ARG A 152 -17.80 18.93 -4.10
N VAL A 153 -17.30 19.12 -2.88
CA VAL A 153 -17.87 18.53 -1.67
C VAL A 153 -18.71 19.58 -0.98
N ASN A 154 -20.01 19.31 -0.76
CA ASN A 154 -20.94 20.23 -0.10
C ASN A 154 -20.78 20.24 1.44
N GLN A 155 -19.53 20.33 1.90
CA GLN A 155 -19.17 20.41 3.30
C GLN A 155 -17.86 21.21 3.44
N LYS A 156 -17.59 21.77 4.62
CA LYS A 156 -16.26 22.30 4.93
C LYS A 156 -15.31 21.15 5.27
N LEU A 157 -14.03 21.29 4.89
CA LEU A 157 -13.01 20.27 5.15
C LEU A 157 -12.91 19.92 6.63
N GLN A 158 -12.93 20.93 7.51
CA GLN A 158 -12.84 20.70 8.95
C GLN A 158 -14.02 19.89 9.48
N ASP A 159 -15.23 20.11 8.97
CA ASP A 159 -16.41 19.37 9.41
C ASP A 159 -16.37 17.92 8.92
N PHE A 160 -15.88 17.68 7.70
CA PHE A 160 -15.64 16.33 7.17
C PHE A 160 -14.63 15.57 8.05
N LEU A 161 -13.55 16.24 8.46
CA LEU A 161 -12.47 15.65 9.25
C LEU A 161 -12.78 15.50 10.75
N ARG A 162 -13.93 15.99 11.26
CA ARG A 162 -14.32 15.76 12.66
C ARG A 162 -14.61 14.29 12.94
N HIS A 163 -15.27 13.60 12.02
CA HIS A 163 -15.65 12.18 12.18
C HIS A 163 -15.47 11.41 10.87
N PRO A 164 -14.22 11.27 10.37
CA PRO A 164 -13.99 10.52 9.15
C PRO A 164 -14.06 9.02 9.43
N ASP A 165 -14.79 8.32 8.57
CA ASP A 165 -14.84 6.86 8.49
C ASP A 165 -14.39 6.39 7.10
N ASP A 166 -14.02 5.12 6.96
CA ASP A 166 -13.46 4.58 5.71
C ASP A 166 -14.42 4.74 4.52
N GLU A 167 -15.72 4.57 4.74
CA GLU A 167 -16.74 4.64 3.69
C GLU A 167 -16.86 6.04 3.11
N LYS A 168 -16.97 7.07 3.95
CA LYS A 168 -17.02 8.47 3.51
C LYS A 168 -15.77 8.89 2.74
N VAL A 169 -14.59 8.46 3.18
CA VAL A 169 -13.35 8.84 2.48
C VAL A 169 -13.25 8.13 1.12
N ARG A 170 -13.76 6.89 1.00
CA ARG A 170 -13.81 6.16 -0.29
C ARG A 170 -14.67 6.86 -1.35
N GLU A 171 -15.72 7.57 -0.96
CA GLU A 171 -16.56 8.35 -1.89
C GLU A 171 -15.79 9.52 -2.56
N LEU A 172 -14.61 9.87 -2.04
CA LEU A 172 -13.74 10.89 -2.62
C LEU A 172 -12.73 10.33 -3.65
N LEU A 173 -12.73 9.02 -3.91
CA LEU A 173 -11.87 8.38 -4.91
C LEU A 173 -12.37 8.62 -6.34
N PRO A 174 -11.47 8.64 -7.34
CA PRO A 174 -11.90 8.62 -8.73
C PRO A 174 -12.66 7.33 -9.05
N GLU A 175 -13.66 7.44 -9.92
CA GLU A 175 -14.47 6.30 -10.39
C GLU A 175 -13.67 5.29 -11.22
N SER A 176 -12.54 5.70 -11.80
CA SER A 176 -11.65 4.86 -12.60
C SER A 176 -10.20 5.34 -12.52
N PRO A 177 -9.21 4.44 -12.60
CA PRO A 177 -9.33 3.01 -12.34
C PRO A 177 -9.74 2.75 -10.88
N CYS A 178 -10.41 1.64 -10.59
CA CYS A 178 -10.82 1.29 -9.22
C CYS A 178 -10.03 0.11 -8.64
N THR A 179 -10.10 -0.08 -7.32
CA THR A 179 -9.17 -0.93 -6.53
C THR A 179 -9.05 -2.38 -7.00
N ALA A 180 -10.14 -2.99 -7.47
CA ALA A 180 -10.20 -4.38 -7.91
C ALA A 180 -10.29 -4.56 -9.44
N GLN A 181 -10.15 -3.48 -10.22
CA GLN A 181 -10.20 -3.55 -11.67
C GLN A 181 -8.91 -4.14 -12.22
N SER A 182 -9.00 -4.99 -13.26
CA SER A 182 -7.79 -5.40 -13.98
C SER A 182 -7.08 -4.16 -14.54
N SER A 183 -5.75 -4.13 -14.41
CA SER A 183 -4.98 -3.02 -14.94
C SER A 183 -4.76 -3.10 -16.45
N ILE A 184 -4.86 -4.29 -17.06
CA ILE A 184 -4.61 -4.48 -18.49
C ILE A 184 -5.57 -3.61 -19.31
N GLY A 185 -5.01 -2.77 -20.18
CA GLY A 185 -5.74 -1.80 -21.01
C GLY A 185 -6.23 -0.56 -20.26
N ASN A 186 -5.95 -0.44 -18.96
CA ASN A 186 -6.45 0.62 -18.09
C ASN A 186 -5.36 1.65 -17.77
N TYR A 187 -5.79 2.83 -17.31
CA TYR A 187 -4.91 3.92 -16.88
C TYR A 187 -4.02 3.47 -15.72
N VAL A 188 -2.76 3.86 -15.71
CA VAL A 188 -1.87 3.57 -14.57
C VAL A 188 -2.30 4.35 -13.32
N VAL A 189 -2.85 5.54 -13.49
CA VAL A 189 -3.25 6.44 -12.40
C VAL A 189 -4.61 7.08 -12.69
N GLY A 190 -5.47 7.12 -11.67
CA GLY A 190 -6.60 8.03 -11.58
C GLY A 190 -6.40 9.03 -10.45
N ILE A 191 -6.85 10.26 -10.64
CA ILE A 191 -6.79 11.34 -9.65
C ILE A 191 -8.18 11.98 -9.54
N GLN A 192 -8.64 12.24 -8.33
CA GLN A 192 -9.79 13.11 -8.08
C GLN A 192 -9.41 14.24 -7.13
N VAL A 193 -9.67 15.47 -7.56
CA VAL A 193 -9.49 16.69 -6.78
C VAL A 193 -10.84 17.11 -6.22
N ASN A 194 -10.98 16.98 -4.90
CA ASN A 194 -12.21 17.23 -4.15
C ASN A 194 -12.12 18.61 -3.48
N ILE A 195 -12.88 19.60 -3.98
CA ILE A 195 -12.86 20.98 -3.50
C ILE A 195 -13.98 21.18 -2.47
N PHE A 196 -13.62 21.50 -1.23
CA PHE A 196 -14.56 21.72 -0.12
C PHE A 196 -15.06 23.18 -0.08
N LEU A 197 -16.18 23.44 0.61
CA LEU A 197 -16.79 24.77 0.73
C LEU A 197 -15.88 25.83 1.36
N CYS A 198 -14.87 25.43 2.12
CA CYS A 198 -13.87 26.33 2.71
C CYS A 198 -12.64 26.56 1.82
N GLY A 199 -12.63 26.02 0.59
CA GLY A 199 -11.48 26.06 -0.33
C GLY A 199 -10.38 25.03 -0.03
N GLY A 200 -10.55 24.20 1.01
CA GLY A 200 -9.68 23.06 1.26
C GLY A 200 -9.82 22.01 0.15
N ILE A 201 -8.79 21.19 -0.05
CA ILE A 201 -8.72 20.23 -1.15
C ILE A 201 -8.40 18.83 -0.62
N GLY A 202 -9.16 17.81 -1.05
CA GLY A 202 -8.77 16.41 -0.95
C GLY A 202 -8.23 15.91 -2.30
N ILE A 203 -6.94 15.61 -2.42
CA ILE A 203 -6.36 14.99 -3.62
C ILE A 203 -6.33 13.49 -3.38
N SER A 204 -7.23 12.76 -4.04
CA SER A 204 -7.27 11.30 -3.98
C SER A 204 -6.66 10.70 -5.23
N THR A 205 -6.06 9.53 -5.09
CA THR A 205 -5.39 8.81 -6.16
C THR A 205 -5.74 7.34 -6.13
N SER A 206 -5.91 6.75 -7.30
CA SER A 206 -6.01 5.32 -7.52
C SER A 206 -4.86 4.89 -8.43
N LEU A 207 -3.88 4.16 -7.88
CA LEU A 207 -2.58 3.92 -8.51
C LEU A 207 -2.35 2.43 -8.75
N SER A 208 -1.99 2.04 -9.97
CA SER A 208 -1.70 0.63 -10.25
C SER A 208 -0.50 0.15 -9.43
N HIS A 209 -0.72 -0.79 -8.51
CA HIS A 209 0.37 -1.35 -7.69
C HIS A 209 1.37 -2.14 -8.56
N LYS A 210 1.04 -2.45 -9.82
CA LYS A 210 1.97 -3.04 -10.79
C LYS A 210 3.25 -2.24 -10.97
N ILE A 211 3.22 -0.93 -10.76
CA ILE A 211 4.38 -0.06 -11.01
C ILE A 211 4.62 1.00 -9.93
N VAL A 212 3.68 1.16 -8.99
CA VAL A 212 3.78 2.18 -7.94
C VAL A 212 3.84 1.53 -6.56
N ASP A 213 4.98 1.66 -5.89
CA ASP A 213 5.09 1.48 -4.43
C ASP A 213 4.92 2.81 -3.68
N GLY A 214 4.86 2.75 -2.34
CA GLY A 214 4.67 3.95 -1.51
C GLY A 214 5.75 5.03 -1.69
N GLN A 215 7.00 4.63 -1.94
CA GLN A 215 8.10 5.56 -2.20
C GLN A 215 7.93 6.23 -3.57
N THR A 216 7.52 5.48 -4.59
CA THR A 216 7.24 5.98 -5.93
C THR A 216 6.06 6.97 -5.91
N PHE A 217 5.00 6.66 -5.15
CA PHE A 217 3.89 7.58 -4.94
C PHE A 217 4.36 8.90 -4.29
N TYR A 218 5.09 8.82 -3.17
CA TYR A 218 5.61 10.01 -2.50
C TYR A 218 6.48 10.86 -3.44
N MET A 219 7.38 10.22 -4.18
CA MET A 219 8.23 10.89 -5.16
C MET A 219 7.39 11.64 -6.21
N PHE A 220 6.34 11.01 -6.75
CA PHE A 220 5.45 11.61 -7.74
C PHE A 220 4.66 12.80 -7.18
N ILE A 221 3.97 12.64 -6.05
CA ILE A 221 3.15 13.71 -5.46
C ILE A 221 4.03 14.89 -5.01
N ASN A 222 5.23 14.63 -4.49
CA ASN A 222 6.17 15.68 -4.09
C ASN A 222 6.73 16.43 -5.31
N ALA A 223 7.05 15.71 -6.40
CA ALA A 223 7.47 16.36 -7.65
C ALA A 223 6.37 17.29 -8.19
N TRP A 224 5.11 16.85 -8.15
CA TRP A 224 3.96 17.66 -8.54
C TRP A 224 3.79 18.90 -7.66
N ALA A 225 3.90 18.74 -6.35
CA ALA A 225 3.84 19.85 -5.40
C ALA A 225 4.98 20.86 -5.60
N LEU A 226 6.21 20.41 -5.86
CA LEU A 226 7.35 21.29 -6.18
C LEU A 226 7.13 22.08 -7.47
N ALA A 227 6.61 21.44 -8.52
CA ALA A 227 6.26 22.13 -9.76
C ALA A 227 5.14 23.17 -9.53
N ALA A 228 4.13 22.83 -8.74
CA ALA A 228 3.08 23.78 -8.36
C ALA A 228 3.62 25.01 -7.62
N ARG A 229 4.67 24.87 -6.81
CA ARG A 229 5.34 26.01 -6.17
C ARG A 229 6.35 26.74 -7.06
N ARG A 230 6.57 26.28 -8.30
CA ARG A 230 7.65 26.76 -9.17
C ARG A 230 9.02 26.70 -8.47
N SER A 231 9.23 25.64 -7.69
CA SER A 231 10.52 25.40 -7.02
C SER A 231 11.64 25.19 -8.04
N LEU A 232 12.85 25.61 -7.68
CA LEU A 232 14.07 25.28 -8.43
C LEU A 232 14.50 23.82 -8.19
N GLU A 233 14.06 23.23 -7.09
CA GLU A 233 14.30 21.82 -6.79
C GLU A 233 13.56 20.92 -7.79
N THR A 234 14.29 19.97 -8.37
CA THR A 234 13.78 19.07 -9.41
C THR A 234 13.89 17.63 -8.95
N ILE A 235 12.75 16.95 -8.87
CA ILE A 235 12.69 15.50 -8.68
C ILE A 235 12.48 14.84 -10.04
N SER A 236 13.35 13.90 -10.39
CA SER A 236 13.23 13.09 -11.61
C SER A 236 13.32 11.61 -11.24
N PRO A 237 12.44 10.75 -11.76
CA PRO A 237 12.50 9.32 -11.48
C PRO A 237 13.73 8.68 -12.14
N SER A 238 14.33 7.70 -11.46
CA SER A 238 15.36 6.82 -12.01
C SER A 238 14.74 5.48 -12.38
N PHE A 239 14.80 5.12 -13.66
CA PHE A 239 14.14 3.92 -14.21
C PHE A 239 15.04 2.67 -14.22
N VAL A 240 16.05 2.62 -13.35
CA VAL A 240 17.08 1.57 -13.29
C VAL A 240 16.56 0.19 -12.84
N ALA A 241 15.35 0.11 -12.29
CA ALA A 241 14.81 -1.11 -11.70
C ALA A 241 14.76 -2.28 -12.70
N SER A 242 14.35 -2.04 -13.95
CA SER A 242 14.25 -3.08 -14.98
C SER A 242 15.60 -3.51 -15.55
N GLU A 243 16.64 -2.71 -15.38
CA GLU A 243 18.02 -3.07 -15.75
C GLU A 243 18.65 -3.94 -14.66
N ILE A 244 18.45 -3.57 -13.39
CA ILE A 244 18.99 -4.28 -12.23
C ILE A 244 18.23 -5.58 -11.97
N PHE A 245 16.91 -5.56 -12.11
CA PHE A 245 15.99 -6.68 -11.87
C PHE A 245 15.19 -6.96 -13.15
N PRO A 246 15.81 -7.56 -14.19
CA PRO A 246 15.16 -7.76 -15.48
C PRO A 246 13.91 -8.62 -15.36
N ASN A 247 12.87 -8.30 -16.12
CA ASN A 247 11.67 -9.13 -16.16
C ASN A 247 11.94 -10.58 -16.61
N ASN A 248 11.00 -11.45 -16.27
CA ASN A 248 10.94 -12.84 -16.70
C ASN A 248 9.60 -13.10 -17.42
N PRO A 249 9.60 -13.28 -18.75
CA PRO A 249 8.40 -13.64 -19.50
C PRO A 249 7.77 -14.97 -19.10
N CYS A 250 8.55 -15.86 -18.48
CA CYS A 250 8.10 -17.17 -18.00
C CYS A 250 7.70 -17.15 -16.52
N LEU A 251 7.55 -15.98 -15.90
CA LEU A 251 7.13 -15.89 -14.51
C LEU A 251 5.70 -16.43 -14.35
N GLU A 252 5.56 -17.60 -13.76
CA GLU A 252 4.26 -18.17 -13.43
C GLU A 252 3.58 -17.32 -12.36
N ARG A 253 2.40 -16.79 -12.68
CA ARG A 253 1.59 -16.01 -11.76
C ARG A 253 0.58 -16.91 -11.07
N SER A 254 0.76 -17.15 -9.78
CA SER A 254 -0.34 -17.59 -8.91
C SER A 254 -0.56 -16.52 -7.85
N VAL A 255 -1.65 -15.76 -7.95
CA VAL A 255 -2.11 -14.96 -6.82
C VAL A 255 -2.85 -15.92 -5.89
N PRO A 256 -2.44 -16.07 -4.62
CA PRO A 256 -3.23 -16.83 -3.66
C PRO A 256 -4.63 -16.20 -3.55
N SER A 257 -5.67 -16.96 -3.89
CA SER A 257 -7.06 -16.49 -3.91
C SER A 257 -7.53 -15.90 -2.57
N LYS A 258 -6.90 -16.31 -1.46
CA LYS A 258 -7.19 -15.86 -0.09
C LYS A 258 -6.70 -14.44 0.24
N LEU A 259 -5.95 -13.77 -0.64
CA LEU A 259 -5.44 -12.43 -0.37
C LEU A 259 -6.47 -11.33 -0.65
N ILE A 260 -7.35 -11.57 -1.61
CA ILE A 260 -8.39 -10.64 -2.01
C ILE A 260 -9.61 -10.91 -1.14
N ALA A 261 -10.18 -9.86 -0.56
CA ALA A 261 -11.39 -9.98 0.22
C ALA A 261 -12.56 -10.42 -0.67
N THR A 262 -13.16 -11.57 -0.36
CA THR A 262 -14.40 -12.05 -1.01
C THR A 262 -15.65 -11.77 -0.16
N GLU A 263 -15.45 -11.28 1.05
CA GLU A 263 -16.48 -11.04 2.06
C GLU A 263 -16.36 -9.62 2.62
N MET A 264 -17.43 -9.13 3.26
CA MET A 264 -17.47 -7.81 3.87
C MET A 264 -16.33 -7.62 4.88
N ARG A 265 -15.74 -6.42 4.88
CA ARG A 265 -14.65 -6.05 5.77
C ARG A 265 -14.93 -4.75 6.48
N THR A 266 -14.36 -4.63 7.67
CA THR A 266 -14.42 -3.42 8.49
C THR A 266 -13.02 -2.83 8.59
N THR A 267 -12.88 -1.56 8.24
CA THR A 267 -11.63 -0.80 8.36
C THR A 267 -11.77 0.25 9.45
N LYS A 268 -10.84 0.27 10.41
CA LYS A 268 -10.80 1.26 11.50
C LYS A 268 -9.37 1.79 11.70
N ARG A 269 -9.29 2.98 12.30
CA ARG A 269 -8.03 3.68 12.62
C ARG A 269 -7.71 3.53 14.10
N PHE A 270 -6.44 3.32 14.39
CA PHE A 270 -5.92 3.17 15.74
C PHE A 270 -4.69 4.07 15.87
N VAL A 271 -4.77 5.09 16.72
CA VAL A 271 -3.68 6.07 16.87
C VAL A 271 -2.88 5.75 18.12
N PHE A 272 -1.60 5.46 17.89
CA PHE A 272 -0.58 5.33 18.91
C PHE A 272 0.13 6.67 19.03
N ASP A 273 -0.16 7.40 20.10
CA ASP A 273 0.47 8.70 20.31
C ASP A 273 1.98 8.56 20.64
N SER A 274 2.66 9.68 20.62
CA SER A 274 4.10 9.75 20.83
C SER A 274 4.55 9.28 22.21
N THR A 275 3.73 9.51 23.24
CA THR A 275 4.04 9.17 24.63
C THR A 275 3.97 7.67 24.82
N THR A 276 2.91 7.06 24.30
CA THR A 276 2.70 5.62 24.32
C THR A 276 3.75 4.89 23.49
N LEU A 277 4.08 5.39 22.31
CA LEU A 277 5.16 4.81 21.51
C LEU A 277 6.50 4.90 22.21
N ALA A 278 6.78 5.99 22.95
CA ALA A 278 8.01 6.07 23.73
C ALA A 278 8.10 4.93 24.74
N LEU A 279 7.01 4.60 25.43
CA LEU A 279 6.93 3.45 26.35
C LEU A 279 7.07 2.11 25.64
N LEU A 280 6.36 1.91 24.52
CA LEU A 280 6.49 0.67 23.74
C LEU A 280 7.92 0.45 23.24
N LYS A 281 8.64 1.53 22.92
CA LYS A 281 10.04 1.49 22.48
C LYS A 281 11.04 1.19 23.60
N THR A 282 10.63 1.18 24.87
CA THR A 282 11.46 0.70 25.97
C THR A 282 11.30 -0.80 26.24
N GLN A 283 10.35 -1.46 25.58
CA GLN A 283 10.17 -2.91 25.73
C GLN A 283 11.44 -3.67 25.34
N PRO A 284 11.82 -4.71 26.10
CA PRO A 284 12.94 -5.55 25.72
C PRO A 284 12.63 -6.30 24.42
N ILE A 285 13.66 -6.81 23.77
CA ILE A 285 13.53 -7.59 22.54
C ILE A 285 14.18 -8.93 22.76
N ALA A 286 13.41 -9.99 22.55
CA ALA A 286 13.93 -11.35 22.56
C ALA A 286 14.65 -11.65 21.23
N SER A 287 15.81 -11.01 21.00
CA SER A 287 16.68 -11.29 19.86
C SER A 287 18.15 -11.20 20.30
N PRO A 288 18.98 -12.23 20.04
CA PRO A 288 20.36 -12.31 20.54
C PRO A 288 21.27 -11.15 20.12
N ASN A 289 20.95 -10.47 19.02
CA ASN A 289 21.79 -9.45 18.40
C ASN A 289 21.30 -8.01 18.63
N SER A 290 20.28 -7.82 19.48
CA SER A 290 19.61 -6.54 19.63
C SER A 290 20.29 -5.62 20.65
N LYS A 291 20.88 -4.51 20.19
CA LYS A 291 21.51 -3.48 21.04
C LYS A 291 20.60 -2.28 21.36
N HIS A 292 19.45 -2.20 20.71
CA HIS A 292 18.52 -1.06 20.81
C HIS A 292 17.08 -1.55 20.97
N GLY A 293 16.22 -0.76 21.61
CA GLY A 293 14.79 -1.05 21.72
C GLY A 293 14.07 -1.09 20.36
N PRO A 294 12.77 -1.42 20.34
CA PRO A 294 12.01 -1.50 19.11
C PRO A 294 11.94 -0.16 18.38
N THR A 295 11.85 -0.22 17.05
CA THR A 295 11.41 0.92 16.25
C THR A 295 9.91 1.13 16.45
N ARG A 296 9.40 2.34 16.15
CA ARG A 296 7.95 2.60 16.17
C ARG A 296 7.16 1.64 15.27
N MET A 297 7.74 1.26 14.14
CA MET A 297 7.14 0.28 13.23
C MET A 297 7.03 -1.10 13.89
N GLU A 298 8.14 -1.62 14.42
CA GLU A 298 8.17 -2.94 15.07
C GLU A 298 7.23 -3.00 16.28
N ALA A 299 7.24 -1.97 17.13
CA ALA A 299 6.37 -1.87 18.30
C ALA A 299 4.88 -1.90 17.92
N THR A 300 4.45 -0.99 17.03
CA THR A 300 3.05 -0.90 16.62
C THR A 300 2.59 -2.16 15.90
N THR A 301 3.38 -2.66 14.95
CA THR A 301 3.04 -3.88 14.21
C THR A 301 2.92 -5.09 15.13
N ALA A 302 3.82 -5.25 16.12
CA ALA A 302 3.77 -6.39 17.03
C ALA A 302 2.54 -6.39 17.95
N VAL A 303 2.16 -5.21 18.49
CA VAL A 303 0.92 -5.07 19.28
C VAL A 303 -0.29 -5.45 18.43
N ILE A 304 -0.43 -4.86 17.24
CA ILE A 304 -1.56 -5.13 16.36
C ILE A 304 -1.59 -6.60 15.95
N TRP A 305 -0.45 -7.17 15.54
CA TRP A 305 -0.37 -8.57 15.13
C TRP A 305 -0.79 -9.53 16.25
N LYS A 306 -0.36 -9.26 17.49
CA LYS A 306 -0.75 -10.05 18.67
C LYS A 306 -2.26 -10.05 18.87
N VAL A 307 -2.87 -8.86 18.85
CA VAL A 307 -4.30 -8.68 19.13
C VAL A 307 -5.17 -9.20 17.98
N VAL A 308 -4.75 -8.99 16.72
CA VAL A 308 -5.40 -9.60 15.54
C VAL A 308 -5.40 -11.12 15.66
N ALA A 309 -4.27 -11.72 16.02
CA ALA A 309 -4.16 -13.16 16.12
C ALA A 309 -5.01 -13.74 17.27
N LYS A 310 -5.16 -12.99 18.37
CA LYS A 310 -6.09 -13.30 19.45
C LYS A 310 -7.55 -13.22 18.98
N ALA A 311 -7.94 -12.13 18.32
CA ALA A 311 -9.30 -11.94 17.79
C ALA A 311 -9.68 -13.05 16.80
N ALA A 312 -8.79 -13.34 15.85
CA ALA A 312 -8.95 -14.42 14.88
C ALA A 312 -9.16 -15.78 15.56
N SER A 313 -8.37 -16.09 16.60
CA SER A 313 -8.48 -17.34 17.38
C SER A 313 -9.76 -17.44 18.23
N THR A 314 -10.42 -16.32 18.51
CA THR A 314 -11.71 -16.27 19.20
C THR A 314 -12.86 -16.51 18.23
N VAL A 315 -12.82 -15.89 17.04
CA VAL A 315 -13.86 -16.05 16.00
C VAL A 315 -13.77 -17.42 15.33
N ARG A 316 -12.54 -17.88 15.05
CA ARG A 316 -12.27 -19.15 14.38
C ARG A 316 -11.48 -20.04 15.34
N PRO A 317 -12.08 -21.13 15.87
CA PRO A 317 -11.40 -22.01 16.80
C PRO A 317 -10.31 -22.80 16.07
N PHE A 318 -9.10 -22.26 16.11
CA PHE A 318 -7.92 -22.89 15.58
C PHE A 318 -7.33 -23.93 16.55
N GLY A 319 -6.57 -24.88 16.02
CA GLY A 319 -5.83 -25.85 16.83
C GLY A 319 -4.70 -25.17 17.64
N PRO A 320 -4.16 -25.83 18.69
CA PRO A 320 -3.07 -25.27 19.51
C PRO A 320 -1.81 -24.88 18.73
N GLU A 321 -1.60 -25.55 17.59
CA GLU A 321 -0.43 -25.40 16.71
C GLU A 321 -0.74 -24.66 15.41
N SER A 322 -1.89 -23.98 15.34
CA SER A 322 -2.28 -23.21 14.16
C SER A 322 -1.46 -21.92 14.05
N PRO A 323 -0.70 -21.73 12.96
CA PRO A 323 0.16 -20.58 12.79
C PRO A 323 -0.63 -19.33 12.44
N HIS A 324 -0.23 -18.19 13.00
CA HIS A 324 -0.70 -16.88 12.57
C HIS A 324 0.49 -16.11 12.00
N ALA A 325 0.44 -15.79 10.72
CA ALA A 325 1.57 -15.18 10.01
C ALA A 325 1.45 -13.66 9.93
N LEU A 326 2.58 -12.97 10.01
CA LEU A 326 2.74 -11.58 9.64
C LEU A 326 3.62 -11.51 8.39
N PHE A 327 3.16 -10.81 7.37
CA PHE A 327 3.99 -10.41 6.24
C PHE A 327 4.17 -8.89 6.26
N SER A 328 5.40 -8.40 6.34
CA SER A 328 5.72 -6.97 6.34
C SER A 328 6.52 -6.60 5.09
N ALA A 329 6.06 -5.59 4.36
CA ALA A 329 6.78 -5.05 3.20
C ALA A 329 7.95 -4.17 3.65
N VAL A 330 9.15 -4.46 3.14
CA VAL A 330 10.39 -3.76 3.51
C VAL A 330 11.03 -3.14 2.28
N ASN A 331 11.04 -1.80 2.23
CA ASN A 331 11.77 -1.05 1.22
C ASN A 331 13.27 -1.40 1.31
N PHE A 332 13.82 -1.89 0.20
CA PHE A 332 15.19 -2.36 0.12
C PHE A 332 16.13 -1.42 -0.65
N ARG A 333 15.67 -0.25 -1.11
CA ARG A 333 16.50 0.73 -1.85
C ARG A 333 17.79 1.06 -1.09
N LYS A 334 17.66 1.40 0.20
CA LYS A 334 18.78 1.72 1.10
C LYS A 334 19.51 0.49 1.67
N ARG A 335 19.02 -0.72 1.37
CA ARG A 335 19.58 -1.99 1.85
C ARG A 335 20.49 -2.66 0.81
N ALA A 336 20.42 -2.22 -0.45
CA ALA A 336 21.35 -2.64 -1.49
C ALA A 336 22.78 -2.16 -1.19
N SER A 337 23.77 -2.86 -1.75
CA SER A 337 25.18 -2.43 -1.74
C SER A 337 25.72 -2.37 -3.18
N PRO A 338 26.06 -1.17 -3.71
CA PRO A 338 25.74 0.15 -3.14
C PRO A 338 24.22 0.38 -3.05
N PRO A 339 23.74 1.34 -2.24
CA PRO A 339 22.34 1.71 -2.19
C PRO A 339 21.80 2.08 -3.58
N LEU A 340 20.55 1.70 -3.85
CA LEU A 340 19.86 2.18 -5.05
C LEU A 340 19.55 3.67 -4.91
N PRO A 341 19.47 4.44 -6.01
CA PRO A 341 19.04 5.83 -5.96
C PRO A 341 17.71 6.00 -5.20
N ASP A 342 17.59 7.01 -4.33
CA ASP A 342 16.37 7.27 -3.56
C ASP A 342 15.14 7.56 -4.45
N ASN A 343 15.39 8.04 -5.67
CA ASN A 343 14.41 8.29 -6.72
C ASN A 343 14.19 7.08 -7.67
N SER A 344 14.63 5.87 -7.29
CA SER A 344 14.38 4.67 -8.10
C SER A 344 12.87 4.40 -8.17
N PHE A 345 12.33 4.42 -9.38
CA PHE A 345 10.92 4.26 -9.71
C PHE A 345 10.54 2.79 -9.86
N GLY A 346 9.35 2.42 -9.41
CA GLY A 346 8.86 1.04 -9.47
C GLY A 346 8.75 0.39 -8.09
N ASN A 347 8.33 -0.87 -8.08
CA ASN A 347 8.23 -1.66 -6.84
C ASN A 347 9.60 -2.17 -6.42
N LEU A 348 10.09 -1.64 -5.30
CA LEU A 348 11.43 -1.92 -4.79
C LEU A 348 11.37 -2.25 -3.30
N PHE A 349 10.73 -3.38 -2.99
CA PHE A 349 10.62 -3.93 -1.65
C PHE A 349 10.71 -5.46 -1.65
N ASP A 350 10.90 -6.03 -0.47
CA ASP A 350 10.86 -7.48 -0.22
C ASP A 350 10.00 -7.78 1.02
N GLY A 351 9.59 -9.04 1.17
CA GLY A 351 8.74 -9.49 2.26
C GLY A 351 9.52 -10.06 3.45
N ALA A 352 9.28 -9.51 4.64
CA ALA A 352 9.63 -10.12 5.91
C ALA A 352 8.43 -10.92 6.41
N ALA A 353 8.64 -12.20 6.75
CA ALA A 353 7.59 -13.07 7.28
C ALA A 353 7.94 -13.57 8.69
N ALA A 354 6.99 -13.48 9.62
CA ALA A 354 7.09 -14.03 10.98
C ALA A 354 5.83 -14.85 11.29
N ILE A 355 5.93 -15.81 12.20
CA ILE A 355 4.81 -16.67 12.61
C ILE A 355 4.72 -16.67 14.12
N CYS A 356 3.50 -16.57 14.65
CA CYS A 356 3.20 -16.79 16.05
C CYS A 356 2.12 -17.86 16.22
N TYR A 357 1.95 -18.31 17.47
CA TYR A 357 0.98 -19.32 17.85
C TYR A 357 0.14 -18.77 19.02
N PRO A 358 -1.04 -18.20 18.76
CA PRO A 358 -1.79 -17.44 19.77
C PRO A 358 -2.15 -18.24 21.03
N LYS A 359 -2.39 -19.55 20.88
CA LYS A 359 -2.65 -20.48 22.00
C LYS A 359 -1.47 -20.63 22.96
N ARG A 360 -0.24 -20.34 22.51
CA ARG A 360 0.96 -20.30 23.35
C ARG A 360 1.14 -18.96 24.08
N GLN A 361 0.26 -17.98 23.82
CA GLN A 361 0.29 -16.64 24.41
C GLN A 361 1.68 -15.99 24.33
N PRO A 362 2.24 -15.83 23.12
CA PRO A 362 3.56 -15.22 22.97
C PRO A 362 3.55 -13.81 23.55
N ASP A 363 4.59 -13.47 24.30
CA ASP A 363 4.77 -12.13 24.82
C ASP A 363 5.17 -11.15 23.70
N LEU A 364 4.98 -9.86 23.97
CA LEU A 364 5.28 -8.80 23.01
C LEU A 364 6.78 -8.74 22.64
N PRO A 365 7.75 -8.85 23.59
CA PRO A 365 9.18 -8.93 23.27
C PRO A 365 9.55 -10.04 22.27
N THR A 366 8.91 -11.20 22.35
CA THR A 366 9.11 -12.33 21.44
C THR A 366 8.63 -11.99 20.03
N LEU A 367 7.42 -11.45 19.90
CA LEU A 367 6.88 -11.07 18.59
C LEU A 367 7.70 -9.98 17.92
N ILE A 368 8.20 -9.01 18.70
CA ILE A 368 9.10 -7.97 18.22
C ILE A 368 10.43 -8.58 17.75
N GLY A 369 10.99 -9.53 18.51
CA GLY A 369 12.21 -10.26 18.14
C GLY A 369 12.07 -10.98 16.80
N GLU A 370 11.01 -11.77 16.62
CA GLU A 370 10.71 -12.50 15.39
C GLU A 370 10.56 -11.57 14.18
N LEU A 371 9.82 -10.46 14.35
CA LEU A 371 9.66 -9.44 13.31
C LEU A 371 11.02 -8.81 12.94
N ARG A 372 11.81 -8.40 13.94
CA ARG A 372 13.12 -7.80 13.74
C ARG A 372 14.07 -8.72 12.99
N GLU A 373 14.15 -9.98 13.40
CA GLU A 373 15.02 -10.97 12.75
C GLU A 373 14.61 -11.22 11.31
N SER A 374 13.29 -11.24 11.04
CA SER A 374 12.78 -11.38 9.68
C SER A 374 13.13 -10.17 8.79
N ILE A 375 13.02 -8.96 9.32
CA ILE A 375 13.43 -7.72 8.63
C ILE A 375 14.94 -7.69 8.40
N ALA A 376 15.75 -8.14 9.38
CA ALA A 376 17.20 -8.15 9.29
C ALA A 376 17.73 -9.08 8.18
N LYS A 377 17.00 -10.15 7.84
CA LYS A 377 17.30 -11.04 6.70
C LYS A 377 17.23 -10.31 5.35
N ILE A 378 16.57 -9.16 5.26
CA ILE A 378 16.53 -8.31 4.07
C ILE A 378 17.73 -7.38 4.13
N ASN A 379 18.91 -7.94 3.88
CA ASN A 379 20.20 -7.26 3.86
C ASN A 379 20.71 -7.12 2.41
N SER A 380 21.91 -6.54 2.25
CA SER A 380 22.56 -6.35 0.94
C SER A 380 22.67 -7.64 0.13
N ASP A 381 23.02 -8.75 0.77
CA ASP A 381 23.23 -10.03 0.10
C ASP A 381 21.91 -10.59 -0.44
N ARG A 382 20.80 -10.40 0.30
CA ARG A 382 19.45 -10.74 -0.16
C ARG A 382 18.97 -9.84 -1.30
N VAL A 383 19.44 -8.59 -1.39
CA VAL A 383 19.17 -7.74 -2.56
C VAL A 383 20.01 -8.18 -3.75
N GLU A 384 21.29 -8.45 -3.53
CA GLU A 384 22.25 -8.86 -4.56
C GLU A 384 21.83 -10.17 -5.23
N SER A 385 21.33 -11.14 -4.46
CA SER A 385 20.85 -12.42 -4.99
C SER A 385 19.65 -12.28 -5.94
N LYS A 386 18.94 -11.15 -5.96
CA LYS A 386 17.84 -10.89 -6.90
C LYS A 386 18.29 -10.20 -8.19
N LYS A 387 19.53 -9.71 -8.27
CA LYS A 387 19.98 -8.92 -9.43
C LYS A 387 20.22 -9.79 -10.66
N GLY A 388 19.98 -9.21 -11.83
CA GLY A 388 20.18 -9.82 -13.13
C GLY A 388 19.31 -11.06 -13.37
N LYS A 389 19.58 -11.77 -14.46
CA LYS A 389 18.80 -12.96 -14.85
C LYS A 389 18.96 -14.14 -13.87
N LYS A 390 20.12 -14.27 -13.21
CA LYS A 390 20.33 -15.31 -12.19
C LYS A 390 19.40 -15.13 -10.98
N GLY A 391 19.04 -13.88 -10.66
CA GLY A 391 18.10 -13.57 -9.59
C GLY A 391 16.66 -14.03 -9.83
N HIS A 392 16.31 -14.44 -11.06
CA HIS A 392 15.01 -15.05 -11.35
C HIS A 392 14.76 -16.30 -10.50
N GLU A 393 15.80 -17.13 -10.26
CA GLU A 393 15.67 -18.32 -9.42
C GLU A 393 15.37 -17.95 -7.96
N THR A 394 16.07 -16.93 -7.43
CA THR A 394 15.82 -16.42 -6.08
C THR A 394 14.42 -15.86 -5.94
N ILE A 395 13.93 -15.11 -6.92
CA ILE A 395 12.58 -14.54 -6.89
C ILE A 395 11.52 -15.64 -6.98
N ASN A 396 11.72 -16.64 -7.86
CA ASN A 396 10.84 -17.81 -7.94
C ASN A 396 10.80 -18.60 -6.63
N GLU A 397 11.93 -18.70 -5.92
CA GLU A 397 11.97 -19.33 -4.61
C GLU A 397 11.19 -18.52 -3.56
N VAL A 398 11.37 -17.20 -3.51
CA VAL A 398 10.61 -16.30 -2.61
C VAL A 398 9.11 -16.40 -2.89
N LEU A 399 8.72 -16.42 -4.16
CA LEU A 399 7.36 -16.65 -4.62
C LEU A 399 6.79 -17.97 -4.10
N ARG A 400 7.50 -19.07 -4.33
CA ARG A 400 7.09 -20.40 -3.88
C ARG A 400 6.93 -20.45 -2.36
N ARG A 401 7.86 -19.86 -1.60
CA ARG A 401 7.79 -19.80 -0.13
C ARG A 401 6.59 -18.98 0.35
N THR A 402 6.31 -17.86 -0.32
CA THR A 402 5.14 -17.01 0.00
C THR A 402 3.84 -17.75 -0.29
N ASN A 403 3.72 -18.42 -1.44
CA ASN A 403 2.55 -19.24 -1.76
C ASN A 403 2.38 -20.41 -0.79
N GLN A 404 3.48 -21.06 -0.39
CA GLN A 404 3.46 -22.11 0.62
C GLN A 404 2.99 -21.58 1.98
N LEU A 405 3.45 -20.40 2.40
CA LEU A 405 2.98 -19.75 3.62
C LEU A 405 1.47 -19.54 3.54
N MET A 406 0.97 -18.95 2.45
CA MET A 406 -0.47 -18.72 2.22
C MET A 406 -1.30 -20.02 2.20
N ASN A 407 -0.73 -21.14 1.73
CA ASN A 407 -1.37 -22.45 1.79
C ASN A 407 -1.39 -23.02 3.21
N VAL A 408 -0.29 -22.89 3.97
CA VAL A 408 -0.19 -23.33 5.38
C VAL A 408 -1.15 -22.56 6.28
N ILE A 409 -1.40 -21.29 5.97
CA ILE A 409 -2.41 -20.46 6.64
C ILE A 409 -3.84 -20.96 6.39
N GLY A 410 -4.07 -21.91 5.47
CA GLY A 410 -5.37 -22.59 5.39
C GLY A 410 -5.83 -23.28 6.69
N GLU A 411 -4.90 -23.54 7.62
CA GLU A 411 -5.16 -24.07 8.96
C GLU A 411 -5.00 -23.00 10.08
N GLY A 412 -4.82 -21.72 9.73
CA GLY A 412 -4.49 -20.62 10.66
C GLY A 412 -4.93 -19.25 10.14
N ASP A 413 -4.17 -18.19 10.42
CA ASP A 413 -4.51 -16.82 9.99
C ASP A 413 -3.30 -16.01 9.48
N PHE A 414 -3.55 -14.85 8.89
CA PHE A 414 -2.49 -13.96 8.41
C PHE A 414 -2.84 -12.48 8.51
N ILE A 415 -1.82 -11.62 8.54
CA ILE A 415 -1.98 -10.20 8.30
C ILE A 415 -0.82 -9.67 7.45
N ILE A 416 -1.16 -8.82 6.48
CA ILE A 416 -0.17 -8.09 5.67
C ILE A 416 -0.02 -6.70 6.24
N ALA A 417 1.22 -6.30 6.51
CA ALA A 417 1.59 -4.98 7.00
C ALA A 417 2.38 -4.20 5.94
N SER A 418 1.94 -2.98 5.68
CA SER A 418 2.66 -1.97 4.90
C SER A 418 2.92 -0.76 5.78
N SER A 419 4.10 -0.16 5.65
CA SER A 419 4.49 1.01 6.43
C SER A 419 4.86 2.16 5.50
N LEU A 420 4.12 3.26 5.64
CA LEU A 420 4.39 4.56 5.00
C LEU A 420 5.03 5.56 5.98
N LEU A 421 5.54 5.06 7.12
CA LEU A 421 6.28 5.85 8.09
C LEU A 421 7.57 6.43 7.49
N ASN A 422 7.89 7.67 7.85
CA ASN A 422 9.04 8.41 7.33
C ASN A 422 9.01 8.61 5.80
N SER A 423 7.83 8.48 5.17
CA SER A 423 7.66 8.78 3.74
C SER A 423 7.88 10.26 3.44
N GLY A 424 7.70 11.13 4.44
CA GLY A 424 7.73 12.58 4.23
C GLY A 424 6.44 13.13 3.64
N ILE A 425 5.35 12.37 3.61
CA ILE A 425 4.07 12.77 2.98
C ILE A 425 3.54 14.12 3.51
N TYR A 426 3.76 14.43 4.78
CA TYR A 426 3.39 15.72 5.39
C TYR A 426 4.33 16.88 5.04
N ASN A 427 5.38 16.65 4.25
CA ASN A 427 6.23 17.70 3.66
C ASN A 427 5.80 18.12 2.26
N VAL A 428 4.88 17.36 1.64
CA VAL A 428 4.26 17.74 0.37
C VAL A 428 3.55 19.08 0.57
N ASP A 429 3.82 20.05 -0.29
CA ASP A 429 3.20 21.37 -0.20
C ASP A 429 3.12 21.97 -1.60
N PHE A 430 1.90 22.18 -2.07
CA PHE A 430 1.61 22.72 -3.40
C PHE A 430 1.70 24.25 -3.44
N GLY A 431 1.97 24.91 -2.31
CA GLY A 431 2.09 26.36 -2.16
C GLY A 431 1.01 27.00 -1.31
N TRP A 432 0.06 26.20 -0.82
CA TRP A 432 -1.09 26.66 -0.03
C TRP A 432 -1.30 25.83 1.25
N GLY A 433 -0.21 25.23 1.73
CA GLY A 433 -0.17 24.51 3.00
C GLY A 433 0.17 23.03 2.84
N LYS A 434 0.73 22.47 3.92
CA LYS A 434 1.03 21.03 4.04
C LYS A 434 -0.25 20.23 4.34
N PRO A 435 -0.29 18.92 4.03
CA PRO A 435 -1.38 18.06 4.40
C PRO A 435 -1.70 18.14 5.89
N ILE A 436 -2.99 18.19 6.22
CA ILE A 436 -3.48 18.10 7.59
C ILE A 436 -3.89 16.67 7.94
N TRP A 437 -4.15 15.84 6.94
CA TRP A 437 -4.36 14.41 7.11
C TRP A 437 -4.02 13.66 5.81
N PHE A 438 -3.39 12.50 5.96
CA PHE A 438 -3.13 11.56 4.89
C PHE A 438 -3.77 10.23 5.26
N TYR A 439 -4.54 9.64 4.34
CA TYR A 439 -5.22 8.39 4.58
C TYR A 439 -4.92 7.40 3.44
N ALA A 440 -4.47 6.21 3.80
CA ALA A 440 -4.11 5.13 2.89
C ALA A 440 -5.11 3.98 3.08
N MET A 441 -6.09 3.90 2.19
CA MET A 441 -7.19 2.94 2.36
C MET A 441 -6.74 1.54 1.95
N ASN A 442 -7.46 0.54 2.44
CA ASN A 442 -7.24 -0.82 2.01
C ASN A 442 -7.64 -1.00 0.52
N PRO A 443 -6.75 -1.52 -0.35
CA PRO A 443 -7.04 -1.78 -1.77
C PRO A 443 -7.94 -3.01 -2.03
N GLY A 444 -8.60 -3.55 -1.01
CA GLY A 444 -9.47 -4.74 -1.11
C GLY A 444 -8.80 -6.04 -0.66
N LEU A 445 -7.76 -5.94 0.16
CA LEU A 445 -7.11 -7.08 0.81
C LEU A 445 -7.91 -7.53 2.04
N ASP A 446 -7.91 -8.83 2.30
CA ASP A 446 -8.67 -9.45 3.39
C ASP A 446 -8.26 -8.93 4.79
N ARG A 447 -6.96 -9.03 5.11
CA ARG A 447 -6.36 -8.64 6.40
C ARG A 447 -5.17 -7.75 6.17
N PHE A 448 -5.35 -6.46 6.42
CA PHE A 448 -4.36 -5.46 6.05
C PHE A 448 -4.14 -4.45 7.16
N LEU A 449 -2.87 -4.16 7.39
CA LEU A 449 -2.37 -3.13 8.28
C LEU A 449 -1.59 -2.12 7.45
N THR A 450 -2.01 -0.86 7.47
CA THR A 450 -1.19 0.26 6.99
C THR A 450 -0.74 1.11 8.17
N LEU A 451 0.56 1.40 8.26
CA LEU A 451 1.10 2.35 9.23
C LEU A 451 1.42 3.68 8.56
N ASN A 452 0.75 4.73 9.01
CA ASN A 452 0.93 6.09 8.52
C ASN A 452 1.60 6.97 9.57
N GLU A 453 2.38 7.93 9.07
CA GLU A 453 2.93 8.98 9.90
C GLU A 453 1.80 9.92 10.35
N MET A 454 2.01 10.58 11.48
CA MET A 454 1.13 11.66 11.93
C MET A 454 1.72 13.02 11.52
N PRO A 455 0.89 14.07 11.34
CA PRO A 455 1.38 15.40 10.95
C PRO A 455 2.43 15.95 11.93
N LYS A 456 2.30 15.61 13.21
CA LYS A 456 3.16 16.04 14.31
C LYS A 456 3.35 14.94 15.36
N GLY A 457 4.34 15.13 16.23
CA GLY A 457 4.54 14.33 17.45
C GLY A 457 5.27 13.00 17.29
N GLY A 458 5.46 12.48 16.07
CA GLY A 458 6.15 11.20 15.87
C GLY A 458 5.32 9.96 16.25
N GLY A 459 4.02 10.16 16.48
CA GLY A 459 3.00 9.11 16.62
C GLY A 459 2.85 8.24 15.35
N VAL A 460 1.99 7.23 15.44
CA VAL A 460 1.64 6.32 14.34
C VAL A 460 0.12 6.17 14.27
N GLU A 461 -0.45 6.41 13.08
CA GLU A 461 -1.82 6.02 12.77
C GLU A 461 -1.80 4.66 12.07
N ALA A 462 -2.40 3.66 12.69
CA ALA A 462 -2.58 2.33 12.12
C ALA A 462 -3.99 2.18 11.53
N ILE A 463 -4.07 1.85 10.25
CA ILE A 463 -5.33 1.54 9.57
C ILE A 463 -5.41 0.02 9.46
N VAL A 464 -6.41 -0.57 10.13
CA VAL A 464 -6.56 -2.02 10.26
C VAL A 464 -7.85 -2.44 9.58
N THR A 465 -7.77 -3.40 8.67
CA THR A 465 -8.93 -4.06 8.07
C THR A 465 -9.01 -5.52 8.48
N LEU A 466 -10.17 -5.93 9.00
CA LEU A 466 -10.49 -7.30 9.45
C LEU A 466 -11.91 -7.69 9.04
N SER A 467 -12.35 -8.92 9.35
CA SER A 467 -13.79 -9.22 9.29
C SER A 467 -14.55 -8.43 10.38
N PRO A 468 -15.87 -8.20 10.22
CA PRO A 468 -16.65 -7.50 11.23
C PRO A 468 -16.56 -8.14 12.62
N GLU A 469 -16.63 -9.47 12.71
CA GLU A 469 -16.58 -10.22 13.96
C GLU A 469 -15.22 -10.11 14.65
N GLU A 470 -14.14 -10.13 13.87
CA GLU A 470 -12.79 -9.94 14.41
C GLU A 470 -12.56 -8.50 14.85
N MET A 471 -13.05 -7.53 14.08
CA MET A 471 -12.91 -6.11 14.40
C MET A 471 -13.61 -5.78 15.72
N GLU A 472 -14.80 -6.34 15.95
CA GLU A 472 -15.56 -6.16 17.20
C GLU A 472 -14.74 -6.61 18.42
N ILE A 473 -14.00 -7.71 18.32
CA ILE A 473 -13.12 -8.20 19.40
C ILE A 473 -11.84 -7.37 19.48
N PHE A 474 -11.24 -7.07 18.33
CA PHE A 474 -9.98 -6.36 18.22
C PHE A 474 -10.06 -4.95 18.81
N GLU A 475 -11.09 -4.18 18.48
CA GLU A 475 -11.20 -2.78 18.89
C GLU A 475 -11.52 -2.59 20.38
N HIS A 476 -12.06 -3.62 21.03
CA HIS A 476 -12.35 -3.63 22.47
C HIS A 476 -11.26 -4.35 23.29
N ASP A 477 -10.17 -4.78 22.66
CA ASP A 477 -9.11 -5.49 23.38
C ASP A 477 -8.39 -4.56 24.38
N PRO A 478 -8.32 -4.92 25.68
CA PRO A 478 -7.72 -4.06 26.70
C PRO A 478 -6.22 -3.79 26.49
N GLU A 479 -5.46 -4.73 25.91
CA GLU A 479 -4.04 -4.53 25.64
C GLU A 479 -3.88 -3.51 24.51
N LEU A 480 -4.68 -3.61 23.44
CA LEU A 480 -4.68 -2.60 22.37
C LEU A 480 -5.07 -1.22 22.90
N LEU A 481 -6.17 -1.12 23.65
CA LEU A 481 -6.69 0.14 24.18
C LEU A 481 -5.77 0.79 25.22
N SER A 482 -4.87 0.02 25.84
CA SER A 482 -3.81 0.57 26.68
C SER A 482 -2.76 1.37 25.89
N TYR A 483 -2.69 1.17 24.57
CA TYR A 483 -1.69 1.79 23.70
C TYR A 483 -2.26 2.68 22.58
N ALA A 484 -3.53 2.51 22.21
CA ALA A 484 -4.10 3.20 21.07
C ALA A 484 -5.51 3.71 21.32
N SER A 485 -5.83 4.84 20.68
CA SER A 485 -7.19 5.38 20.61
C SER A 485 -7.86 4.99 19.30
N VAL A 486 -9.15 4.63 19.36
CA VAL A 486 -9.92 4.16 18.21
C VAL A 486 -10.59 5.33 17.49
N ASN A 487 -10.35 5.43 16.18
CA ASN A 487 -10.92 6.44 15.28
C ASN A 487 -10.92 7.89 15.79
N PRO A 488 -9.84 8.40 16.43
CA PRO A 488 -9.83 9.79 16.87
C PRO A 488 -9.90 10.72 15.66
N SER A 489 -10.48 11.91 15.84
CA SER A 489 -10.47 12.91 14.76
C SER A 489 -9.03 13.29 14.40
N PRO A 490 -8.64 13.27 13.11
CA PRO A 490 -7.30 13.68 12.71
C PRO A 490 -7.00 15.15 13.06
N ILE A 491 -8.01 16.00 13.21
CA ILE A 491 -7.82 17.42 13.55
C ILE A 491 -7.31 17.62 14.98
N CYS A 492 -7.51 16.65 15.88
CA CYS A 492 -7.02 16.70 17.25
C CYS A 492 -5.48 16.80 17.33
N PHE A 493 -4.78 16.36 16.29
CA PHE A 493 -3.32 16.28 16.26
C PHE A 493 -2.64 17.45 15.53
N LEU A 494 -3.42 18.48 15.15
CA LEU A 494 -2.89 19.66 14.46
C LEU A 494 -2.38 20.75 15.41
N ASN A 495 -2.94 20.82 16.62
CA ASN A 495 -2.72 21.92 17.58
C ASN A 495 -1.70 21.62 18.69
N HIS A 496 -1.09 20.43 18.68
CA HIS A 496 -0.04 20.04 19.63
C HIS A 496 1.36 20.18 19.03
#